data_AF-A0A9D8KVN6-F1
#
_entry.id   AF-A0A9D8KVN6-F1
#
_cell.length_a   1.000
_cell.length_b   1.000
_cell.length_c   1.000
_cell.angle_alpha   90.00
_cell.angle_beta   90.00
_cell.angle_gamma   90.00
#
_symmetry.space_group_name_H-M   'P 1'
#
loop_
_entity.id
_entity.type
_entity.pdbx_description
1 polymer ?
#
loop_
_entity_poly.entity_id
_entity_poly.type
_entity_poly.pdbx_seq_one_letter_code
_entity_poly.pdbx_strand_id
1 'polypeptide(L)' 'AGRRWATGDTFTLADCAAAPSLLYADWTHRIDGTWPVLRDYRARLLARPSFARAVEEARPYRPLFPLGAPDRD' A
#
# COMPACT_ATOMS: atom_id res chain seq x y z
N ALA A 1 1.50 -2.23 -18.09
CA ALA A 1 1.70 -3.56 -17.47
C ALA A 1 3.12 -4.03 -17.76
N GLY A 2 3.68 -4.98 -16.99
CA GLY A 2 4.99 -5.57 -17.27
C GLY A 2 6.20 -5.00 -16.50
N ARG A 3 5.99 -4.14 -15.49
CA ARG A 3 7.05 -3.68 -14.58
C ARG A 3 6.80 -4.22 -13.18
N ARG A 4 7.88 -4.57 -12.45
CA ARG A 4 7.79 -5.08 -11.08
C ARG A 4 7.43 -3.98 -10.08
N TRP A 5 8.07 -2.82 -10.23
CA TRP A 5 7.94 -1.60 -9.43
C TRP A 5 7.46 -0.43 -10.29
N ALA A 6 7.15 0.71 -9.66
CA ALA A 6 6.57 1.88 -10.33
C ALA A 6 7.39 2.36 -11.53
N THR A 7 8.72 2.25 -11.46
CA THR A 7 9.65 2.79 -12.46
C THR A 7 10.52 1.72 -13.14
N GLY A 8 10.27 0.42 -12.93
CA GLY A 8 11.06 -0.66 -13.54
C GLY A 8 11.20 -1.89 -12.66
N ASP A 9 12.38 -2.51 -12.66
CA ASP A 9 12.64 -3.77 -11.94
C ASP A 9 13.24 -3.57 -10.54
N THR A 10 13.71 -2.36 -10.23
CA THR A 10 14.27 -1.99 -8.93
C THR A 10 13.33 -1.08 -8.14
N PHE A 11 13.34 -1.23 -6.82
CA PHE A 11 12.57 -0.39 -5.91
C PHE A 11 13.24 0.99 -5.80
N THR A 12 12.45 2.06 -5.87
CA THR A 12 12.94 3.44 -5.88
C THR A 12 12.12 4.34 -4.96
N LEU A 13 12.47 5.64 -4.92
CA LEU A 13 11.69 6.66 -4.22
C LEU A 13 10.24 6.75 -4.72
N ALA A 14 9.98 6.39 -5.99
CA ALA A 14 8.62 6.34 -6.51
C ALA A 14 7.75 5.32 -5.77
N ASP A 15 8.32 4.16 -5.42
CA ASP A 15 7.63 3.11 -4.67
C ASP A 15 7.46 3.50 -3.20
N CYS A 16 8.46 4.17 -2.61
CA CYS A 16 8.35 4.77 -1.27
C CYS A 16 7.16 5.75 -1.18
N ALA A 17 6.97 6.60 -2.20
CA ALA A 17 5.86 7.56 -2.25
C ALA A 17 4.51 6.88 -2.52
N ALA A 18 4.50 5.83 -3.35
CA ALA A 18 3.29 5.10 -3.71
C ALA A 18 2.73 4.28 -2.54
N ALA A 19 3.59 3.68 -1.71
CA ALA A 19 3.19 2.79 -0.61
C ALA A 19 2.12 3.38 0.34
N PRO A 20 2.36 4.50 1.05
CA PRO A 20 1.36 5.09 1.94
C PRO A 20 0.14 5.61 1.16
N SER A 21 0.34 6.16 -0.04
CA SER A 21 -0.75 6.66 -0.88
C SER A 21 -1.74 5.55 -1.25
N LEU A 22 -1.24 4.37 -1.62
CA LEU A 22 -2.07 3.21 -1.97
C LEU A 22 -2.67 2.49 -0.75
N LEU A 23 -2.04 2.59 0.43
CA LEU A 23 -2.64 2.15 1.68
C LEU A 23 -3.92 2.95 1.97
N TYR A 24 -3.79 4.29 2.04
CA TYR A 24 -4.93 5.16 2.33
C TYR A 24 -5.96 5.22 1.21
N ALA A 25 -5.55 5.05 -0.04
CA ALA A 25 -6.49 4.89 -1.15
C ALA A 25 -7.43 3.71 -0.89
N ASP A 26 -6.91 2.52 -0.57
CA ASP A 26 -7.76 1.34 -0.31
C ASP A 26 -8.59 1.44 0.98
N TRP A 27 -8.11 2.19 1.97
CA TRP A 27 -8.89 2.48 3.18
C TRP A 27 -10.09 3.38 2.88
N THR A 28 -9.88 4.41 2.06
CA THR A 28 -10.89 5.40 1.69
C THR A 28 -11.86 4.85 0.65
N HIS A 29 -11.33 4.19 -0.37
CA HIS A 29 -12.07 3.60 -1.47
C HIS A 29 -11.38 2.31 -1.92
N ARG A 30 -12.02 1.17 -1.63
CA ARG A 30 -11.44 -0.15 -1.88
C ARG A 30 -11.00 -0.29 -3.34
N ILE A 31 -9.76 -0.75 -3.54
CA ILE A 31 -9.22 -1.08 -4.85
C ILE A 31 -9.77 -2.46 -5.24
N ASP A 32 -10.83 -2.49 -6.04
CA ASP A 32 -11.49 -3.72 -6.45
C ASP A 32 -10.71 -4.52 -7.51
N GLY A 33 -11.26 -5.67 -7.89
CA GLY A 33 -10.64 -6.62 -8.82
C GLY A 33 -10.50 -6.11 -10.26
N THR A 34 -11.07 -4.96 -10.62
CA THR A 34 -10.95 -4.34 -11.95
C THR A 34 -9.50 -3.91 -12.22
N TRP A 35 -8.71 -3.71 -11.16
CA TRP A 35 -7.33 -3.21 -11.24
C TRP A 35 -6.29 -4.26 -10.77
N PRO A 36 -6.16 -5.42 -11.44
CA PRO A 36 -5.34 -6.52 -10.95
C PRO A 36 -3.85 -6.14 -10.84
N VAL A 37 -3.31 -5.41 -11.82
CA VAL A 37 -1.92 -4.93 -11.78
C VAL A 37 -1.67 -4.02 -10.58
N LEU A 38 -2.63 -3.15 -10.24
CA LEU A 38 -2.53 -2.24 -9.11
C LEU A 38 -2.63 -3.00 -7.78
N ARG A 39 -3.53 -3.97 -7.68
CA ARG A 39 -3.67 -4.84 -6.50
C ARG A 39 -2.39 -5.62 -6.23
N ASP A 40 -1.82 -6.24 -7.25
CA ASP A 40 -0.58 -7.00 -7.11
C ASP A 40 0.59 -6.09 -6.72
N TYR A 41 0.64 -4.88 -7.28
CA TYR A 41 1.63 -3.88 -6.90
C TYR A 41 1.47 -3.43 -5.44
N ARG A 42 0.26 -3.13 -4.99
CA ARG A 42 -0.03 -2.80 -3.58
C ARG A 42 0.36 -3.94 -2.64
N ALA A 43 0.04 -5.19 -2.98
CA ALA A 43 0.42 -6.36 -2.20
C ALA A 43 1.95 -6.50 -2.09
N ARG A 44 2.69 -6.28 -3.18
CA ARG A 44 4.17 -6.24 -3.15
C ARG A 44 4.73 -5.14 -2.26
N LEU A 45 4.10 -3.95 -2.26
CA LEU A 45 4.50 -2.86 -1.39
C LEU A 45 4.27 -3.23 0.08
N LEU A 46 3.09 -3.73 0.45
CA LEU A 46 2.75 -4.16 1.81
C LEU A 46 3.67 -5.26 2.34
N ALA A 47 4.09 -6.19 1.49
CA ALA A 47 5.03 -7.26 1.87
C ALA A 47 6.49 -6.78 2.02
N ARG A 48 6.83 -5.56 1.60
CA ARG A 48 8.21 -5.08 1.69
C ARG A 48 8.58 -4.78 3.15
N PRO A 49 9.70 -5.32 3.69
CA PRO A 49 10.00 -5.23 5.13
C PRO A 49 9.96 -3.83 5.74
N SER A 50 10.47 -2.82 5.02
CA SER A 50 10.45 -1.43 5.51
C SER A 50 9.04 -0.86 5.63
N PHE A 51 8.14 -1.22 4.72
CA PHE A 51 6.77 -0.72 4.74
C PHE A 51 5.89 -1.54 5.68
N ALA A 52 6.03 -2.87 5.68
CA ALA A 52 5.38 -3.75 6.65
C ALA A 52 5.64 -3.29 8.09
N ARG A 53 6.91 -3.02 8.43
CA ARG A 53 7.27 -2.49 9.75
C ARG A 53 6.53 -1.19 10.08
N ALA A 54 6.49 -0.25 9.14
CA ALA A 54 5.79 1.02 9.36
C ALA A 54 4.27 0.85 9.55
N VAL A 55 3.64 -0.06 8.81
CA VAL A 55 2.20 -0.38 8.94
C VAL A 55 1.89 -1.03 10.29
N GLU A 56 2.77 -1.93 10.75
CA GLU A 56 2.65 -2.59 12.06
C GLU A 56 2.83 -1.60 13.22
N GLU A 57 3.90 -0.80 13.18
CA GLU A 57 4.17 0.23 14.18
C GLU A 57 3.06 1.30 14.22
N ALA A 58 2.32 1.49 13.11
CA ALA A 58 1.22 2.43 13.03
C ALA A 58 -0.12 1.92 13.59
N ARG A 59 -0.25 0.63 13.97
CA ARG A 59 -1.50 0.05 14.49
C ARG A 59 -2.13 0.86 15.64
N PRO A 60 -1.39 1.37 16.64
CA PRO A 60 -1.97 2.18 17.72
C PRO A 60 -2.63 3.47 17.24
N TYR A 61 -2.26 3.98 16.07
CA TYR A 61 -2.79 5.23 15.51
C TYR A 61 -3.96 5.03 14.54
N ARG A 62 -4.30 3.78 14.19
CA ARG A 62 -5.44 3.46 13.31
C ARG A 62 -6.78 4.09 13.73
N PRO A 63 -7.12 4.21 15.04
CA PRO A 63 -8.33 4.91 15.47
C PRO A 63 -8.36 6.41 15.13
N LEU A 64 -7.21 7.02 14.81
CA LEU A 64 -7.13 8.43 14.41
C LEU A 64 -7.51 8.64 12.93
N PHE A 65 -7.68 7.56 12.14
CA PHE A 65 -8.09 7.68 10.76
C PHE A 65 -9.59 8.03 10.66
N PRO A 66 -9.97 9.17 10.06
CA PRO A 66 -11.34 9.69 10.14
C PRO A 66 -12.44 8.76 9.60
N LEU A 67 -12.13 7.89 8.64
CA LEU A 67 -13.10 6.99 8.02
C LEU A 67 -13.15 5.60 8.69
N GLY A 68 -12.37 5.39 9.76
CA GLY A 68 -12.19 4.09 10.40
C GLY A 68 -11.21 3.21 9.63
N ALA A 69 -10.07 2.88 10.24
CA ALA A 69 -9.06 2.04 9.62
C ALA A 69 -9.59 0.59 9.46
N PRO A 70 -9.54 0.00 8.25
CA PRO A 70 -9.90 -1.39 8.03
C PRO A 70 -8.95 -2.38 8.72
N ASP A 71 -9.47 -3.52 9.16
CA ASP A 71 -8.66 -4.64 9.67
C ASP A 71 -8.32 -5.63 8.55
N ARG A 72 -7.49 -5.19 7.58
CA ARG A 72 -7.13 -6.01 6.40
C ARG A 72 -5.70 -5.76 5.86
N ASP A 73 -4.90 -4.98 6.58
CA ASP A 73 -3.51 -4.65 6.25
C ASP A 73 -2.60 -4.78 7.48
#